data_AF-A0A7F8RQQ0-F1
#
_entry.id   AF-A0A7F8RQQ0-F1
#
_cell.length_a   1.000
_cell.length_b   1.000
_cell.length_c   1.000
_cell.angle_alpha   90.00
_cell.angle_beta   90.00
_cell.angle_gamma   90.00
#
_symmetry.space_group_name_H-M   'P 1'
#
loop_
_entity.id
_entity.type
_entity.pdbx_description
1 polymer ?
#
loop_
_entity_poly.entity_id
_entity_poly.type
_entity_poly.pdbx_seq_one_letter_code
_entity_poly.pdbx_strand_id
1 'polypeptide(L)'
;MKAINFAKGEPRYYFLVYNASVLYWQMVRPFLKPGYHHHLISSLSQIVNVLNQTEEEDKEWRAELMLELLDCYLQAGKKEEAAKFCVTAAPFIKASVPQKYRHIFSVMVRHEFVDELQLEEEKKTSASLAVTYHINMLKAKLDKNELPEDVNSILKKAYKHLSYYNHQRFPSVREEKILLLFELARLSLTLKCEEISSGCLSDLKSIDSTDPGKLIEIECLEYELEALRLESKIKIYVRAAVETQLNLVRRLDVALQRAVRLGEPGPIHVVCATQWNTSLPLLQHHLRQQLRKPLANVADALEKVDR
;
A
#
# COMPACT_ATOMS: atom_id res chain seq x y z
N MET A 1 0.43 10.86 30.17
CA MET A 1 -0.77 11.63 29.73
C MET A 1 -1.08 12.87 30.57
N LYS A 2 -0.95 12.88 31.91
CA LYS A 2 -1.24 14.07 32.74
C LYS A 2 -0.43 15.33 32.35
N ALA A 3 0.85 15.17 32.02
CA ALA A 3 1.73 16.29 31.63
C ALA A 3 1.29 16.99 30.33
N ILE A 4 0.84 16.22 29.34
CA ILE A 4 0.36 16.75 28.05
C ILE A 4 -0.93 17.56 28.25
N ASN A 5 -1.85 17.06 29.08
CA ASN A 5 -3.09 17.77 29.41
C ASN A 5 -2.87 19.04 30.24
N PHE A 6 -1.78 19.14 30.98
CA PHE A 6 -1.39 20.38 31.67
C PHE A 6 -0.80 21.38 30.66
N ALA A 7 0.12 20.93 29.81
CA ALA A 7 0.82 21.79 28.86
C ALA A 7 -0.11 22.46 27.83
N LYS A 8 -1.21 21.81 27.45
CA LYS A 8 -2.15 22.37 26.46
C LYS A 8 -2.88 23.65 26.90
N GLY A 9 -2.91 23.95 28.21
CA GLY A 9 -3.65 25.11 28.73
C GLY A 9 -2.94 26.44 28.52
N GLU A 10 -1.66 26.42 28.16
CA GLU A 10 -0.81 27.61 28.12
C GLU A 10 0.10 27.56 26.87
N PRO A 11 0.01 28.53 25.95
CA PRO A 11 0.73 28.51 24.66
C PRO A 11 2.24 28.33 24.78
N ARG A 12 2.88 28.91 25.81
CA ARG A 12 4.33 28.73 26.06
C ARG A 12 4.75 27.28 26.32
N TYR A 13 3.81 26.37 26.56
CA TYR A 13 4.09 24.95 26.80
C TYR A 13 3.72 24.04 25.63
N TYR A 14 3.26 24.57 24.48
CA TYR A 14 2.90 23.75 23.32
C TYR A 14 4.09 22.90 22.82
N PHE A 15 5.32 23.40 22.92
CA PHE A 15 6.52 22.62 22.59
C PHE A 15 6.65 21.32 23.45
N LEU A 16 6.14 21.32 24.68
CA LEU A 16 6.13 20.12 25.54
C LEU A 16 5.13 19.07 25.04
N VAL A 17 4.01 19.52 24.46
CA VAL A 17 3.02 18.63 23.82
C VAL A 17 3.68 17.95 22.62
N TYR A 18 4.30 18.73 21.74
CA TYR A 18 5.03 18.21 20.58
C TYR A 18 6.11 17.20 21.01
N ASN A 19 7.02 17.60 21.91
CA ASN A 19 8.11 16.73 22.36
C ASN A 19 7.60 15.44 23.00
N ALA A 20 6.52 15.52 23.79
CA ALA A 20 5.92 14.33 24.38
C ALA A 20 5.28 13.41 23.33
N SER A 21 4.72 13.95 22.24
CA SER A 21 4.19 13.15 21.13
C SER A 21 5.30 12.39 20.38
N VAL A 22 6.46 13.02 20.18
CA VAL A 22 7.64 12.39 19.56
C VAL A 22 8.18 11.27 20.45
N LEU A 23 8.33 11.53 21.75
CA LEU A 23 8.76 10.52 22.72
C LEU A 23 7.77 9.35 22.81
N TYR A 24 6.47 9.66 22.81
CA TYR A 24 5.43 8.64 22.74
C TYR A 24 5.60 7.76 21.51
N TRP A 25 5.78 8.36 20.33
CA TRP A 25 5.95 7.61 19.09
C TRP A 25 7.12 6.63 19.15
N GLN A 26 8.27 7.08 19.67
CA GLN A 26 9.44 6.22 19.86
C GLN A 26 9.14 5.02 20.77
N MET A 27 8.31 5.20 21.82
CA MET A 27 7.93 4.14 22.74
C MET A 27 6.93 3.16 22.13
N VAL A 28 6.00 3.62 21.30
CA VAL A 28 4.91 2.77 20.77
C VAL A 28 5.24 2.07 19.46
N ARG A 29 6.33 2.45 18.77
CA ARG A 29 6.80 1.82 17.54
C ARG A 29 6.77 0.28 17.54
N PRO A 30 7.22 -0.43 18.59
CA PRO A 30 7.15 -1.89 18.64
C PRO A 30 5.73 -2.47 18.58
N PHE A 31 4.72 -1.67 18.93
CA PHE A 31 3.30 -2.04 18.93
C PHE A 31 2.58 -1.69 17.62
N LEU A 32 3.24 -1.06 16.66
CA LEU A 32 2.74 -0.83 15.30
C LEU A 32 2.81 -2.10 14.43
N LYS A 33 3.00 -3.28 15.06
CA LYS A 33 2.94 -4.57 14.38
C LYS A 33 1.49 -5.00 14.22
N PRO A 34 1.12 -5.69 13.11
CA PRO A 34 -0.22 -6.23 12.92
C PRO A 34 -0.72 -6.98 14.16
N GLY A 35 -1.96 -6.72 14.56
CA GLY A 35 -2.56 -7.31 15.77
C GLY A 35 -2.39 -6.52 17.07
N TYR A 36 -1.41 -5.62 17.20
CA TYR A 36 -1.15 -4.87 18.45
C TYR A 36 -1.69 -3.43 18.45
N HIS A 37 -2.03 -2.89 17.28
CA HIS A 37 -2.50 -1.51 17.08
C HIS A 37 -3.68 -1.11 17.97
N HIS A 38 -4.57 -2.05 18.29
CA HIS A 38 -5.74 -1.80 19.13
C HIS A 38 -5.38 -1.31 20.55
N HIS A 39 -4.19 -1.66 21.07
CA HIS A 39 -3.70 -1.18 22.37
C HIS A 39 -3.33 0.31 22.36
N LEU A 40 -3.03 0.87 21.19
CA LEU A 40 -2.56 2.25 21.06
C LEU A 40 -3.70 3.26 20.92
N ILE A 41 -4.91 2.82 20.56
CA ILE A 41 -6.04 3.70 20.25
C ILE A 41 -6.28 4.73 21.35
N SER A 42 -6.29 4.30 22.62
CA SER A 42 -6.59 5.20 23.74
C SER A 42 -5.53 6.29 23.90
N SER A 43 -4.25 5.90 23.94
CA SER A 43 -3.14 6.84 24.15
C SER A 43 -2.90 7.74 22.94
N LEU A 44 -2.96 7.18 21.72
CA LEU A 44 -2.76 7.94 20.49
C LEU A 44 -3.92 8.91 20.24
N SER A 45 -5.18 8.52 20.51
CA SER A 45 -6.32 9.44 20.42
C SER A 45 -6.17 10.64 21.33
N GLN A 46 -5.69 10.44 22.56
CA GLN A 46 -5.45 11.54 23.49
C GLN A 46 -4.35 12.47 22.99
N ILE A 47 -3.26 11.93 22.43
CA ILE A 47 -2.17 12.73 21.86
C ILE A 47 -2.69 13.55 20.69
N VAL A 48 -3.29 12.92 19.68
CA VAL A 48 -3.87 13.61 18.51
C VAL A 48 -4.88 14.67 18.94
N ASN A 49 -5.74 14.38 19.93
CA ASN A 49 -6.69 15.36 20.44
C ASN A 49 -6.02 16.59 21.08
N VAL A 50 -4.93 16.39 21.84
CA VAL A 50 -4.20 17.53 22.41
C VAL A 50 -3.49 18.32 21.32
N LEU A 51 -2.82 17.65 20.38
CA LEU A 51 -2.17 18.30 19.23
C LEU A 51 -3.17 19.08 18.38
N ASN A 52 -4.43 18.63 18.31
CA ASN A 52 -5.49 19.33 17.61
C ASN A 52 -5.90 20.66 18.26
N GLN A 53 -5.67 20.80 19.58
CA GLN A 53 -6.05 21.97 20.38
C GLN A 53 -4.90 22.99 20.49
N THR A 54 -3.69 22.59 20.10
CA THR A 54 -2.49 23.44 20.12
C THR A 54 -2.19 23.98 18.74
N GLU A 55 -1.73 25.24 18.67
CA GLU A 55 -1.20 25.84 17.44
C GLU A 55 0.22 25.31 17.20
N GLU A 56 0.32 24.04 16.81
CA GLU A 56 1.61 23.43 16.47
C GLU A 56 2.07 23.81 15.07
N GLU A 57 3.38 24.07 14.95
CA GLU A 57 4.03 24.39 13.68
C GLU A 57 4.10 23.17 12.74
N ASP A 58 4.37 21.98 13.28
CA ASP A 58 4.60 20.77 12.49
C ASP A 58 3.30 20.02 12.19
N LYS A 59 2.59 20.53 11.18
CA LYS A 59 1.34 19.93 10.69
C LYS A 59 1.56 18.57 10.02
N GLU A 60 2.76 18.31 9.50
CA GLU A 60 3.10 17.05 8.84
C GLU A 60 3.23 15.89 9.84
N TRP A 61 3.86 16.16 10.99
CA TRP A 61 3.91 15.23 12.11
C TRP A 61 2.51 14.89 12.65
N ARG A 62 1.68 15.91 12.85
CA ARG A 62 0.29 15.71 13.27
C ARG A 62 -0.48 14.87 12.25
N ALA A 63 -0.34 15.13 10.96
CA ALA A 63 -0.99 14.33 9.91
C ALA A 63 -0.53 12.86 9.95
N GLU A 64 0.74 12.59 10.23
CA GLU A 64 1.26 11.23 10.39
C GLU A 64 0.57 10.49 11.53
N LEU A 65 0.48 11.13 12.70
CA LEU A 65 -0.21 10.55 13.87
C LEU A 65 -1.71 10.35 13.63
N MET A 66 -2.35 11.21 12.83
CA MET A 66 -3.74 11.04 12.43
C MET A 66 -3.93 9.83 11.51
N LEU A 67 -3.05 9.64 10.52
CA LEU A 67 -3.09 8.47 9.64
C LEU A 67 -2.90 7.18 10.44
N GLU A 68 -1.91 7.14 11.34
CA GLU A 68 -1.69 5.96 12.19
C GLU A 68 -2.88 5.67 13.11
N LEU A 69 -3.52 6.71 13.66
CA LEU A 69 -4.70 6.53 14.49
C LEU A 69 -5.88 5.94 13.70
N LEU A 70 -6.05 6.38 12.45
CA LEU A 70 -7.05 5.83 11.54
C LEU A 70 -6.78 4.33 11.29
N ASP A 71 -5.54 3.97 11.00
CA ASP A 71 -5.14 2.56 10.84
C ASP A 71 -5.39 1.75 12.10
N CYS A 72 -5.11 2.30 13.29
CA CYS A 72 -5.41 1.66 14.56
C CYS A 72 -6.91 1.35 14.73
N TYR A 73 -7.79 2.28 14.38
CA TYR A 73 -9.24 2.04 14.42
C TYR A 73 -9.66 0.94 13.44
N LEU A 74 -9.14 0.97 12.21
CA LEU A 74 -9.47 -0.01 11.18
C LEU A 74 -9.00 -1.43 11.55
N GLN A 75 -7.77 -1.57 12.03
CA GLN A 75 -7.20 -2.85 12.49
C GLN A 75 -7.97 -3.44 13.70
N ALA A 76 -8.53 -2.57 14.55
CA ALA A 76 -9.38 -3.00 15.67
C ALA A 76 -10.84 -3.28 15.26
N GLY A 77 -11.19 -3.16 13.97
CA GLY A 77 -12.57 -3.33 13.48
C GLY A 77 -13.53 -2.19 13.86
N LYS A 78 -13.02 -1.08 14.42
CA LYS A 78 -13.79 0.07 14.89
C LYS A 78 -14.13 1.04 13.75
N LYS A 79 -14.95 0.55 12.81
CA LYS A 79 -15.28 1.28 11.57
C LYS A 79 -16.07 2.57 11.83
N GLU A 80 -16.97 2.59 12.81
CA GLU A 80 -17.74 3.78 13.12
C GLU A 80 -16.87 4.91 13.67
N GLU A 81 -15.92 4.60 14.55
CA GLU A 81 -14.96 5.55 15.08
C GLU A 81 -13.99 6.03 14.00
N ALA A 82 -13.53 5.13 13.12
CA ALA A 82 -12.73 5.50 11.95
C ALA A 82 -13.47 6.50 11.05
N ALA A 83 -14.73 6.24 10.71
CA ALA A 83 -15.54 7.12 9.87
C ALA A 83 -15.73 8.51 10.52
N LYS A 84 -16.08 8.55 11.82
CA LYS A 84 -16.20 9.81 12.57
C LYS A 84 -14.88 10.58 12.60
N PHE A 85 -13.76 9.88 12.74
CA PHE A 85 -12.44 10.50 12.78
C PHE A 85 -12.04 11.10 11.42
N CYS A 86 -12.39 10.45 10.30
CA CYS A 86 -12.14 10.96 8.94
C CYS A 86 -12.76 12.33 8.68
N VAL A 87 -13.92 12.64 9.27
CA VAL A 87 -14.60 13.95 9.16
C VAL A 87 -13.68 15.09 9.63
N THR A 88 -12.80 14.82 10.60
CA THR A 88 -11.82 15.82 11.10
C THR A 88 -10.46 15.67 10.40
N ALA A 89 -9.99 14.44 10.22
CA ALA A 89 -8.65 14.17 9.68
C ALA A 89 -8.51 14.56 8.21
N ALA A 90 -9.49 14.23 7.36
CA ALA A 90 -9.39 14.44 5.93
C ALA A 90 -9.33 15.93 5.55
N PRO A 91 -10.19 16.83 6.09
CA PRO A 91 -10.07 18.26 5.81
C PRO A 91 -8.75 18.85 6.31
N PHE A 92 -8.28 18.43 7.49
CA PHE A 92 -7.00 18.89 8.04
C PHE A 92 -5.82 18.51 7.14
N ILE A 93 -5.73 17.24 6.73
CA ILE A 93 -4.67 16.74 5.85
C ILE A 93 -4.76 17.42 4.49
N LYS A 94 -5.96 17.57 3.91
CA LYS A 94 -6.15 18.25 2.63
C LYS A 94 -5.64 19.69 2.64
N ALA A 95 -5.92 20.42 3.72
CA ALA A 95 -5.55 21.83 3.84
C ALA A 95 -4.08 22.04 4.24
N SER A 96 -3.54 21.16 5.08
CA SER A 96 -2.24 21.37 5.73
C SER A 96 -1.10 20.56 5.13
N VAL A 97 -1.40 19.36 4.61
CA VAL A 97 -0.41 18.38 4.13
C VAL A 97 -0.93 17.69 2.87
N PRO A 98 -1.17 18.42 1.76
CA PRO A 98 -1.89 17.90 0.59
C PRO A 98 -1.24 16.65 -0.02
N GLN A 99 0.08 16.50 0.09
CA GLN A 99 0.83 15.34 -0.39
C GLN A 99 0.41 14.01 0.28
N LYS A 100 -0.13 14.05 1.51
CA LYS A 100 -0.64 12.88 2.22
C LYS A 100 -2.14 12.65 2.00
N TYR A 101 -2.84 13.58 1.34
CA TYR A 101 -4.29 13.51 1.17
C TYR A 101 -4.71 12.28 0.35
N ARG A 102 -3.92 11.87 -0.65
CA ARG A 102 -4.18 10.64 -1.43
C ARG A 102 -4.28 9.40 -0.54
N HIS A 103 -3.47 9.32 0.53
CA HIS A 103 -3.48 8.19 1.44
C HIS A 103 -4.78 8.13 2.24
N ILE A 104 -5.20 9.21 2.90
CA ILE A 104 -6.47 9.17 3.63
C ILE A 104 -7.66 8.98 2.67
N PHE A 105 -7.61 9.56 1.46
CA PHE A 105 -8.64 9.36 0.45
C PHE A 105 -8.75 7.90 0.00
N SER A 106 -7.63 7.20 -0.20
CA SER A 106 -7.65 5.78 -0.57
C SER A 106 -8.32 4.92 0.50
N VAL A 107 -8.03 5.19 1.78
CA VAL A 107 -8.62 4.52 2.94
C VAL A 107 -10.12 4.81 3.01
N MET A 108 -10.51 6.08 2.89
CA MET A 108 -11.92 6.50 2.92
C MET A 108 -12.74 5.83 1.81
N VAL A 109 -12.20 5.72 0.59
CA VAL A 109 -12.86 5.00 -0.52
C VAL A 109 -12.93 3.50 -0.25
N ARG A 110 -11.83 2.88 0.19
CA ARG A 110 -11.77 1.42 0.42
C ARG A 110 -12.77 0.96 1.49
N HIS A 111 -13.00 1.80 2.50
CA HIS A 111 -13.90 1.50 3.62
C HIS A 111 -15.28 2.15 3.50
N GLU A 112 -15.59 2.78 2.36
CA GLU A 112 -16.90 3.39 2.07
C GLU A 112 -17.31 4.47 3.09
N PHE A 113 -16.36 5.32 3.51
CA PHE A 113 -16.56 6.41 4.49
C PHE A 113 -16.98 7.74 3.86
N VAL A 114 -17.26 7.78 2.55
CA VAL A 114 -17.51 9.02 1.79
C VAL A 114 -18.80 8.90 1.01
N ASP A 115 -19.61 9.96 1.04
CA ASP A 115 -20.81 10.08 0.24
C ASP A 115 -20.51 10.24 -1.25
N GLU A 116 -21.42 9.79 -2.11
CA GLU A 116 -21.24 9.80 -3.58
C GLU A 116 -20.99 11.20 -4.15
N LEU A 117 -21.67 12.22 -3.64
CA LEU A 117 -21.51 13.61 -4.10
C LEU A 117 -20.08 14.10 -3.86
N GLN A 118 -19.53 13.85 -2.67
CA GLN A 118 -18.17 14.24 -2.33
C GLN A 118 -17.15 13.45 -3.17
N LEU A 119 -17.39 12.16 -3.43
CA LEU A 119 -16.53 11.36 -4.30
C LEU A 119 -16.45 11.93 -5.73
N GLU A 120 -17.58 12.37 -6.30
CA GLU A 120 -17.59 12.97 -7.63
C GLU A 120 -16.86 14.32 -7.69
N GLU A 121 -16.87 15.10 -6.62
CA GLU A 121 -16.08 16.33 -6.52
C GLU A 121 -14.58 16.03 -6.42
N GLU A 122 -14.17 15.10 -5.54
CA GLU A 122 -12.76 14.74 -5.36
C GLU A 122 -12.16 14.15 -6.65
N LYS A 123 -12.91 13.31 -7.38
CA LYS A 123 -12.48 12.74 -8.67
C LYS A 123 -12.21 13.80 -9.73
N LYS A 124 -12.97 14.90 -9.73
CA LYS A 124 -12.77 16.02 -10.67
C LYS A 124 -11.55 16.86 -10.30
N THR A 125 -11.12 16.80 -9.05
CA THR A 125 -10.04 17.65 -8.52
C THR A 125 -8.68 17.23 -9.07
N SER A 126 -8.43 15.93 -9.23
CA SER A 126 -7.20 15.45 -9.87
C SER A 126 -7.35 14.04 -10.49
N ALA A 127 -6.56 13.79 -11.54
CA ALA A 127 -6.47 12.45 -12.14
C ALA A 127 -5.90 11.40 -11.15
N SER A 128 -5.01 11.79 -10.24
CA SER A 128 -4.50 10.89 -9.19
C SER A 128 -5.61 10.42 -8.27
N LEU A 129 -6.49 11.32 -7.81
CA LEU A 129 -7.63 10.95 -6.97
C LEU A 129 -8.65 10.12 -7.74
N ALA A 130 -8.89 10.42 -9.03
CA ALA A 130 -9.76 9.60 -9.87
C ALA A 130 -9.26 8.14 -10.02
N VAL A 131 -7.95 7.97 -10.25
CA VAL A 131 -7.33 6.63 -10.33
C VAL A 131 -7.36 5.94 -8.97
N THR A 132 -7.01 6.66 -7.90
CA THR A 132 -7.05 6.17 -6.51
C THR A 132 -8.45 5.69 -6.14
N TYR A 133 -9.49 6.43 -6.54
CA TYR A 133 -10.88 6.02 -6.36
C TYR A 133 -11.18 4.69 -7.05
N HIS A 134 -10.90 4.57 -8.35
CA HIS A 134 -11.19 3.34 -9.10
C HIS A 134 -10.46 2.12 -8.52
N ILE A 135 -9.18 2.28 -8.15
CA ILE A 135 -8.40 1.20 -7.52
C ILE A 135 -9.02 0.77 -6.19
N ASN A 136 -9.31 1.71 -5.30
CA ASN A 136 -9.75 1.38 -3.94
C ASN A 136 -11.22 0.95 -3.87
N MET A 137 -12.07 1.46 -4.76
CA MET A 137 -13.42 0.97 -4.97
C MET A 137 -13.40 -0.50 -5.40
N LEU A 138 -12.58 -0.85 -6.40
CA LEU A 138 -12.45 -2.24 -6.84
C LEU A 138 -11.85 -3.15 -5.76
N LYS A 139 -10.86 -2.67 -4.99
CA LYS A 139 -10.33 -3.40 -3.82
C LYS A 139 -11.43 -3.66 -2.77
N ALA A 140 -12.25 -2.66 -2.44
CA ALA A 140 -13.36 -2.81 -1.49
C ALA A 140 -14.39 -3.86 -1.96
N LYS A 141 -14.74 -3.82 -3.25
CA LYS A 141 -15.65 -4.80 -3.85
C LYS A 141 -15.03 -6.19 -3.93
N LEU A 142 -13.74 -6.29 -4.22
CA LEU A 142 -12.99 -7.55 -4.21
C LEU A 142 -12.97 -8.17 -2.81
N ASP A 143 -12.70 -7.38 -1.77
CA ASP A 143 -12.67 -7.84 -0.36
C ASP A 143 -14.03 -8.43 0.08
N LYS A 144 -15.14 -7.97 -0.51
CA LYS A 144 -16.51 -8.48 -0.28
C LYS A 144 -16.95 -9.59 -1.25
N ASN A 145 -16.14 -9.94 -2.25
CA ASN A 145 -16.52 -10.79 -3.39
C ASN A 145 -17.72 -10.25 -4.21
N GLU A 146 -17.89 -8.93 -4.27
CA GLU A 146 -18.98 -8.23 -4.94
C GLU A 146 -18.47 -7.42 -6.15
N LEU A 147 -17.63 -8.03 -6.98
CA LEU A 147 -17.07 -7.35 -8.14
C LEU A 147 -18.15 -6.99 -9.17
N PRO A 148 -18.10 -5.77 -9.75
CA PRO A 148 -19.04 -5.39 -10.79
C PRO A 148 -18.79 -6.15 -12.10
N GLU A 149 -19.78 -6.25 -12.98
CA GLU A 149 -19.61 -6.93 -14.28
C GLU A 149 -18.63 -6.17 -15.20
N ASP A 150 -18.52 -4.85 -15.04
CA ASP A 150 -17.74 -3.98 -15.90
C ASP A 150 -16.32 -3.68 -15.38
N VAL A 151 -15.76 -4.54 -14.51
CA VAL A 151 -14.39 -4.42 -13.94
C VAL A 151 -13.35 -4.02 -14.99
N ASN A 152 -13.34 -4.69 -16.14
CA ASN A 152 -12.38 -4.39 -17.21
C ASN A 152 -12.55 -2.97 -17.78
N SER A 153 -13.78 -2.46 -17.82
CA SER A 153 -14.09 -1.09 -18.26
C SER A 153 -13.52 -0.08 -17.26
N ILE A 154 -13.68 -0.36 -15.96
CA ILE A 154 -13.19 0.49 -14.86
C ILE A 154 -11.66 0.54 -14.86
N LEU A 155 -11.00 -0.62 -14.99
CA LEU A 155 -9.54 -0.70 -15.09
C LEU A 155 -9.01 0.05 -16.32
N LYS A 156 -9.67 -0.07 -17.47
CA LYS A 156 -9.34 0.70 -18.69
C LYS A 156 -9.47 2.21 -18.48
N LYS A 157 -10.54 2.66 -17.81
CA LYS A 157 -10.73 4.08 -17.46
C LYS A 157 -9.61 4.58 -16.54
N ALA A 158 -9.27 3.82 -15.49
CA ALA A 158 -8.17 4.16 -14.58
C ALA A 158 -6.83 4.25 -15.31
N TYR A 159 -6.50 3.26 -16.15
CA TYR A 159 -5.29 3.25 -16.96
C TYR A 159 -5.21 4.44 -17.93
N LYS A 160 -6.33 4.76 -18.58
CA LYS A 160 -6.43 5.93 -19.47
C LYS A 160 -6.21 7.24 -18.72
N HIS A 161 -6.68 7.39 -17.48
CA HIS A 161 -6.37 8.57 -16.68
C HIS A 161 -4.87 8.68 -16.35
N LEU A 162 -4.17 7.55 -16.14
CA LEU A 162 -2.72 7.53 -15.91
C LEU A 162 -1.89 7.86 -17.16
N SER A 163 -2.37 7.48 -18.36
CA SER A 163 -1.63 7.76 -19.59
C SER A 163 -1.57 9.25 -19.92
N TYR A 164 -2.65 10.00 -19.64
CA TYR A 164 -2.67 11.48 -19.77
C TYR A 164 -1.99 12.21 -18.61
N TYR A 165 -1.56 11.49 -17.57
CA TYR A 165 -0.93 12.10 -16.40
C TYR A 165 0.49 12.57 -16.74
N ASN A 166 0.66 13.90 -16.80
CA ASN A 166 1.90 14.52 -17.25
C ASN A 166 2.96 14.52 -16.14
N HIS A 167 3.81 13.51 -16.18
CA HIS A 167 4.90 13.24 -15.24
C HIS A 167 6.19 14.01 -15.53
N GLN A 168 6.25 14.77 -16.63
CA GLN A 168 7.52 15.38 -17.09
C GLN A 168 7.89 16.68 -16.36
N ARG A 169 6.98 17.28 -15.58
CA ARG A 169 7.18 18.61 -15.01
C ARG A 169 7.72 18.60 -13.57
N PHE A 170 7.45 17.57 -12.77
CA PHE A 170 7.82 17.54 -11.35
C PHE A 170 8.19 16.13 -10.87
N PRO A 171 9.28 15.98 -10.07
CA PRO A 171 9.67 14.68 -9.51
C PRO A 171 8.57 14.02 -8.65
N SER A 172 7.84 14.78 -7.84
CA SER A 172 6.75 14.27 -7.00
C SER A 172 5.60 13.68 -7.83
N VAL A 173 5.27 14.30 -8.95
CA VAL A 173 4.24 13.82 -9.89
C VAL A 173 4.70 12.53 -10.59
N ARG A 174 5.99 12.43 -10.90
CA ARG A 174 6.58 11.20 -11.44
C ARG A 174 6.51 10.06 -10.43
N GLU A 175 6.85 10.31 -9.17
CA GLU A 175 6.77 9.31 -8.10
C GLU A 175 5.34 8.85 -7.85
N GLU A 176 4.39 9.78 -7.81
CA GLU A 176 2.97 9.47 -7.66
C GLU A 176 2.45 8.61 -8.83
N LYS A 177 2.85 8.92 -10.07
CA LYS A 177 2.52 8.11 -11.24
C LYS A 177 3.06 6.69 -11.11
N ILE A 178 4.32 6.53 -10.69
CA ILE A 178 4.95 5.21 -10.51
C ILE A 178 4.17 4.40 -9.47
N LEU A 179 3.83 5.00 -8.32
CA LEU A 179 3.05 4.33 -7.27
C LEU A 179 1.69 3.86 -7.79
N LEU A 180 0.96 4.72 -8.51
CA LEU A 180 -0.35 4.36 -9.07
C LEU A 180 -0.25 3.28 -10.15
N LEU A 181 0.81 3.29 -10.97
CA LEU A 181 1.05 2.22 -11.96
C LEU A 181 1.31 0.88 -11.27
N PHE A 182 2.11 0.83 -10.21
CA PHE A 182 2.30 -0.39 -9.42
C PHE A 182 0.99 -0.88 -8.81
N GLU A 183 0.23 0.01 -8.16
CA GLU A 183 -1.06 -0.35 -7.54
C GLU A 183 -2.06 -0.88 -8.58
N LEU A 184 -2.18 -0.22 -9.73
CA LEU A 184 -3.08 -0.63 -10.80
C LEU A 184 -2.62 -1.94 -11.46
N ALA A 185 -1.32 -2.13 -11.68
CA ALA A 185 -0.77 -3.36 -12.24
C ALA A 185 -1.07 -4.56 -11.35
N ARG A 186 -0.80 -4.46 -10.04
CA ARG A 186 -1.06 -5.55 -9.08
C ARG A 186 -2.55 -5.86 -8.98
N LEU A 187 -3.40 -4.84 -8.89
CA LEU A 187 -4.85 -5.04 -8.87
C LEU A 187 -5.34 -5.74 -10.15
N SER A 188 -4.82 -5.32 -11.32
CA SER A 188 -5.16 -5.93 -12.60
C SER A 188 -4.72 -7.39 -12.68
N LEU A 189 -3.56 -7.74 -12.13
CA LEU A 189 -3.09 -9.14 -12.03
C LEU A 189 -4.03 -9.97 -11.15
N THR A 190 -4.40 -9.47 -9.97
CA THR A 190 -5.36 -10.13 -9.07
C THR A 190 -6.72 -10.35 -9.75
N LEU A 191 -7.17 -9.39 -10.54
CA LEU A 191 -8.41 -9.45 -11.32
C LEU A 191 -8.25 -10.15 -12.68
N LYS A 192 -7.08 -10.73 -12.96
CA LYS A 192 -6.74 -11.45 -14.20
C LYS A 192 -6.90 -10.63 -15.49
N CYS A 193 -6.74 -9.31 -15.40
CA CYS A 193 -6.77 -8.40 -16.55
C CYS A 193 -5.35 -8.21 -17.11
N GLU A 194 -4.95 -9.11 -18.01
CA GLU A 194 -3.60 -9.13 -18.61
C GLU A 194 -3.28 -7.84 -19.40
N GLU A 195 -4.26 -7.32 -20.16
CA GLU A 195 -4.10 -6.12 -20.99
C GLU A 195 -3.64 -4.91 -20.16
N ILE A 196 -4.30 -4.65 -19.03
CA ILE A 196 -3.98 -3.50 -18.19
C ILE A 196 -2.69 -3.71 -17.40
N SER A 197 -2.46 -4.92 -16.88
CA SER A 197 -1.21 -5.23 -16.18
C SER A 197 0.01 -5.05 -17.11
N SER A 198 -0.07 -5.58 -18.33
CA SER A 198 1.01 -5.46 -19.32
C SER A 198 1.24 -4.02 -19.79
N GLY A 199 0.16 -3.23 -19.95
CA GLY A 199 0.25 -1.80 -20.22
C GLY A 199 0.97 -1.05 -19.10
N CYS A 200 0.54 -1.22 -17.85
CA CYS A 200 1.17 -0.58 -16.69
C CYS A 200 2.65 -0.94 -16.58
N LEU A 201 3.01 -2.19 -16.85
CA LEU A 201 4.39 -2.66 -16.83
C LEU A 201 5.23 -2.04 -17.93
N SER A 202 4.70 -1.89 -19.14
CA SER A 202 5.38 -1.18 -20.24
C SER A 202 5.63 0.29 -19.87
N ASP A 203 4.61 0.97 -19.31
CA ASP A 203 4.74 2.35 -18.85
C ASP A 203 5.81 2.48 -17.75
N LEU A 204 5.81 1.58 -16.75
CA LEU A 204 6.82 1.56 -15.69
C LEU A 204 8.25 1.41 -16.23
N LYS A 205 8.46 0.53 -17.22
CA LYS A 205 9.77 0.37 -17.88
C LYS A 205 10.18 1.63 -18.63
N SER A 206 9.25 2.29 -19.31
CA SER A 206 9.53 3.51 -20.08
C SER A 206 9.87 4.72 -19.22
N ILE A 207 9.49 4.72 -17.94
CA ILE A 207 9.78 5.83 -17.02
C ILE A 207 11.27 5.87 -16.65
N ASP A 208 12.10 4.86 -16.97
CA ASP A 208 13.55 4.82 -16.70
C ASP A 208 13.91 5.14 -15.23
N SER A 209 13.41 4.34 -14.28
CA SER A 209 13.78 4.47 -12.87
C SER A 209 15.17 3.87 -12.61
N THR A 210 16.04 4.62 -11.94
CA THR A 210 17.38 4.15 -11.52
C THR A 210 17.38 3.53 -10.12
N ASP A 211 16.23 3.52 -9.45
CA ASP A 211 16.10 3.04 -8.08
C ASP A 211 16.09 1.50 -8.05
N PRO A 212 17.06 0.85 -7.35
CA PRO A 212 17.16 -0.60 -7.30
C PRO A 212 15.92 -1.28 -6.73
N GLY A 213 15.25 -0.65 -5.75
CA GLY A 213 14.01 -1.18 -5.15
C GLY A 213 12.88 -1.28 -6.18
N LYS A 214 12.60 -0.18 -6.88
CA LYS A 214 11.60 -0.13 -7.98
C LYS A 214 11.94 -1.10 -9.12
N LEU A 215 13.21 -1.24 -9.48
CA LEU A 215 13.62 -2.21 -10.51
C LEU A 215 13.30 -3.66 -10.10
N ILE A 216 13.54 -4.02 -8.83
CA ILE A 216 13.16 -5.33 -8.29
C ILE A 216 11.64 -5.50 -8.32
N GLU A 217 10.87 -4.48 -7.97
CA GLU A 217 9.41 -4.53 -8.04
C GLU A 217 8.88 -4.70 -9.47
N ILE A 218 9.48 -4.03 -10.46
CA ILE A 218 9.16 -4.20 -11.88
C ILE A 218 9.43 -5.64 -12.32
N GLU A 219 10.58 -6.21 -11.95
CA GLU A 219 10.89 -7.62 -12.22
C GLU A 219 9.85 -8.56 -11.59
N CYS A 220 9.39 -8.27 -10.37
CA CYS A 220 8.34 -9.08 -9.73
C CYS A 220 7.02 -9.02 -10.50
N LEU A 221 6.59 -7.84 -10.95
CA LEU A 221 5.40 -7.69 -11.79
C LEU A 221 5.53 -8.46 -13.12
N GLU A 222 6.71 -8.47 -13.73
CA GLU A 222 6.98 -9.28 -14.93
C GLU A 222 6.75 -10.76 -14.67
N TYR A 223 7.30 -11.27 -13.55
CA TYR A 223 7.18 -12.68 -13.19
C TYR A 223 5.76 -13.08 -12.81
N GLU A 224 5.00 -12.20 -12.15
CA GLU A 224 3.57 -12.41 -11.88
C GLU A 224 2.75 -12.47 -13.18
N LEU A 225 3.02 -11.56 -14.13
CA LEU A 225 2.36 -11.55 -15.43
C LEU A 225 2.68 -12.79 -16.25
N GLU A 226 3.94 -13.24 -16.25
CA GLU A 226 4.34 -14.49 -16.90
C GLU A 226 3.66 -15.70 -16.25
N ALA A 227 3.64 -15.77 -14.91
CA ALA A 227 2.95 -16.83 -14.17
C ALA A 227 1.45 -16.87 -14.47
N LEU A 228 0.79 -15.72 -14.59
CA LEU A 228 -0.63 -15.63 -14.96
C LEU A 228 -0.89 -16.25 -16.34
N ARG A 229 -0.03 -15.98 -17.33
CA ARG A 229 -0.11 -16.58 -18.68
C ARG A 229 0.10 -18.09 -18.69
N LEU A 230 0.81 -18.62 -17.71
CA LEU A 230 1.07 -20.06 -17.55
C LEU A 230 -0.04 -20.78 -16.78
N GLU A 231 -0.92 -20.08 -16.06
CA GLU A 231 -1.88 -20.65 -15.09
C GLU A 231 -2.71 -21.79 -15.70
N SER A 232 -3.25 -21.60 -16.91
CA SER A 232 -4.09 -22.61 -17.59
C SER A 232 -3.29 -23.86 -17.96
N LYS A 233 -2.05 -23.70 -18.40
CA LYS A 233 -1.15 -24.80 -18.82
C LYS A 233 -0.58 -25.57 -17.62
N ILE A 234 -0.38 -24.89 -16.49
CA ILE A 234 0.05 -25.53 -15.23
C ILE A 234 -1.07 -26.40 -14.67
N LYS A 235 -2.34 -25.96 -14.74
CA LYS A 235 -3.49 -26.76 -14.28
C LYS A 235 -3.61 -28.11 -14.99
N ILE A 236 -3.23 -28.17 -16.26
CA ILE A 236 -3.23 -29.41 -17.08
C ILE A 236 -1.83 -30.06 -17.17
N TYR A 237 -0.88 -29.65 -16.33
CA TYR A 237 0.45 -30.26 -16.21
C TYR A 237 1.27 -30.30 -17.50
N VAL A 238 1.21 -29.24 -18.31
CA VAL A 238 2.14 -29.10 -19.44
C VAL A 238 3.55 -28.98 -18.87
N ARG A 239 4.39 -29.99 -19.12
CA ARG A 239 5.77 -30.06 -18.62
C ARG A 239 6.55 -28.78 -18.84
N ALA A 240 6.51 -28.22 -20.05
CA ALA A 240 7.19 -26.97 -20.38
C ALA A 240 6.71 -25.79 -19.50
N ALA A 241 5.41 -25.70 -19.21
CA ALA A 241 4.86 -24.64 -18.36
C ALA A 241 5.31 -24.79 -16.90
N VAL A 242 5.38 -26.04 -16.40
CA VAL A 242 5.90 -26.33 -15.05
C VAL A 242 7.38 -25.98 -14.95
N GLU A 243 8.18 -26.34 -15.96
CA GLU A 243 9.61 -26.01 -16.02
C GLU A 243 9.83 -24.48 -16.07
N THR A 244 9.02 -23.75 -16.85
CA THR A 244 9.06 -22.28 -16.87
C THR A 244 8.69 -21.69 -15.50
N GLN A 245 7.62 -22.16 -14.86
CA GLN A 245 7.21 -21.69 -13.53
C GLN A 245 8.31 -21.92 -12.47
N LEU A 246 8.98 -23.07 -12.51
CA LEU A 246 10.12 -23.36 -11.63
C LEU A 246 11.31 -22.44 -11.89
N ASN A 247 11.53 -22.06 -13.16
CA ASN A 247 12.55 -21.08 -13.51
C ASN A 247 12.22 -19.69 -12.96
N LEU A 248 10.95 -19.28 -12.98
CA LEU A 248 10.50 -18.03 -12.35
C LEU A 248 10.83 -18.01 -10.85
N VAL A 249 10.54 -19.10 -10.12
CA VAL A 249 10.87 -19.23 -8.70
C VAL A 249 12.37 -19.08 -8.45
N ARG A 250 13.23 -19.65 -9.31
CA ARG A 250 14.70 -19.50 -9.19
C ARG A 250 15.16 -18.06 -9.42
N ARG A 251 14.55 -17.35 -10.38
CA ARG A 251 14.85 -15.94 -10.65
C ARG A 251 14.39 -15.05 -9.49
N LEU A 252 13.24 -15.36 -8.90
CA LEU A 252 12.72 -14.70 -7.70
C LEU A 252 13.65 -14.91 -6.49
N ASP A 253 14.24 -16.09 -6.33
CA ASP A 253 15.22 -16.33 -5.26
C ASP A 253 16.47 -15.43 -5.42
N VAL A 254 16.93 -15.20 -6.65
CA VAL A 254 18.01 -14.24 -6.93
C VAL A 254 17.59 -12.79 -6.66
N ALA A 255 16.36 -12.42 -7.04
CA ALA A 255 15.78 -11.12 -6.73
C ALA A 255 15.66 -10.89 -5.21
N LEU A 256 15.31 -11.94 -4.45
CA LEU A 256 15.22 -11.89 -2.99
C LEU A 256 16.58 -11.60 -2.38
N GLN A 257 17.64 -12.27 -2.84
CA GLN A 257 19.01 -11.98 -2.38
C GLN A 257 19.47 -10.56 -2.74
N ARG A 258 18.98 -9.96 -3.84
CA ARG A 258 19.24 -8.54 -4.15
C ARG A 258 18.45 -7.61 -3.23
N ALA A 259 17.18 -7.89 -2.97
CA ALA A 259 16.34 -7.12 -2.06
C ALA A 259 16.87 -7.14 -0.61
N VAL A 260 17.29 -8.30 -0.11
CA VAL A 260 17.91 -8.44 1.21
C VAL A 260 19.21 -7.65 1.32
N ARG A 261 20.02 -7.61 0.24
CA ARG A 261 21.24 -6.79 0.20
C ARG A 261 20.96 -5.29 0.17
N LEU A 262 19.84 -4.88 -0.44
CA LEU A 262 19.39 -3.48 -0.42
C LEU A 262 18.96 -3.05 0.99
N GLY A 263 18.42 -3.99 1.79
CA GLY A 263 18.06 -3.76 3.20
C GLY A 263 16.73 -3.01 3.39
N GLU A 264 16.01 -2.71 2.31
CA GLU A 264 14.71 -2.05 2.37
C GLU A 264 13.57 -3.07 2.54
N PRO A 265 12.66 -2.88 3.53
CA PRO A 265 11.54 -3.80 3.76
C PRO A 265 10.60 -3.95 2.56
N GLY A 266 10.35 -2.87 1.82
CA GLY A 266 9.38 -2.84 0.72
C GLY A 266 9.67 -3.87 -0.37
N PRO A 267 10.83 -3.80 -1.05
CA PRO A 267 11.24 -4.78 -2.06
C PRO A 267 11.31 -6.22 -1.52
N ILE A 268 11.70 -6.42 -0.27
CA ILE A 268 11.74 -7.76 0.35
C ILE A 268 10.32 -8.33 0.45
N HIS A 269 9.37 -7.57 1.00
CA HIS A 269 7.97 -8.01 1.10
C HIS A 269 7.37 -8.31 -0.26
N VAL A 270 7.65 -7.49 -1.26
CA VAL A 270 7.19 -7.69 -2.64
C VAL A 270 7.70 -9.00 -3.21
N VAL A 271 9.01 -9.24 -3.17
CA VAL A 271 9.60 -10.48 -3.72
C VAL A 271 9.06 -11.69 -3.00
N CYS A 272 8.95 -11.63 -1.66
CA CYS A 272 8.40 -12.72 -0.85
C CYS A 272 6.95 -13.04 -1.23
N ALA A 273 6.10 -12.03 -1.37
CA ALA A 273 4.71 -12.20 -1.78
C ALA A 273 4.60 -12.78 -3.19
N THR A 274 5.37 -12.25 -4.14
CA THR A 274 5.41 -12.76 -5.51
C THR A 274 5.88 -14.22 -5.54
N GLN A 275 6.97 -14.54 -4.84
CA GLN A 275 7.53 -15.89 -4.79
C GLN A 275 6.57 -16.90 -4.15
N TRP A 276 5.87 -16.51 -3.09
CA TRP A 276 4.79 -17.32 -2.52
C TRP A 276 3.70 -17.61 -3.55
N ASN A 277 3.18 -16.57 -4.19
CA ASN A 277 2.10 -16.68 -5.18
C ASN A 277 2.50 -17.54 -6.39
N THR A 278 3.73 -17.37 -6.90
CA THR A 278 4.25 -18.20 -8.00
C THR A 278 4.50 -19.66 -7.58
N SER A 279 4.73 -19.91 -6.30
CA SER A 279 4.96 -21.25 -5.77
C SER A 279 3.67 -22.02 -5.50
N LEU A 280 2.53 -21.34 -5.26
CA LEU A 280 1.25 -21.97 -4.91
C LEU A 280 0.83 -23.11 -5.87
N PRO A 281 0.85 -22.93 -7.21
CA PRO A 281 0.48 -23.99 -8.15
C PRO A 281 1.44 -25.20 -8.13
N LEU A 282 2.66 -25.03 -7.60
CA LEU A 282 3.73 -26.02 -7.59
C LEU A 282 3.82 -26.80 -6.27
N LEU A 283 2.95 -26.53 -5.28
CA LEU A 283 2.98 -27.18 -3.94
C LEU A 283 2.55 -28.66 -3.94
N GLN A 284 2.26 -29.24 -5.09
CA GLN A 284 1.89 -30.63 -5.25
C GLN A 284 3.04 -31.59 -4.88
N HIS A 285 2.69 -32.82 -4.49
CA HIS A 285 3.62 -33.77 -3.84
C HIS A 285 4.94 -33.99 -4.59
N HIS A 286 4.92 -34.03 -5.92
CA HIS A 286 6.12 -34.30 -6.73
C HIS A 286 7.03 -33.07 -6.97
N LEU A 287 6.52 -31.85 -6.76
CA LEU A 287 7.24 -30.60 -7.05
C LEU A 287 7.66 -29.86 -5.78
N ARG A 288 7.00 -30.16 -4.64
CA ARG A 288 7.25 -29.53 -3.34
C ARG A 288 8.71 -29.59 -2.88
N GLN A 289 9.44 -30.66 -3.21
CA GLN A 289 10.86 -30.77 -2.86
C GLN A 289 11.70 -29.65 -3.48
N GLN A 290 11.37 -29.22 -4.69
CA GLN A 290 12.09 -28.16 -5.40
C GLN A 290 11.80 -26.77 -4.82
N LEU A 291 10.69 -26.62 -4.09
CA LEU A 291 10.30 -25.38 -3.44
C LEU A 291 10.84 -25.23 -2.00
N ARG A 292 11.38 -26.30 -1.41
CA ARG A 292 11.81 -26.29 0.00
C ARG A 292 12.83 -25.18 0.29
N LYS A 293 13.89 -25.09 -0.51
CA LYS A 293 14.94 -24.07 -0.34
C LYS A 293 14.42 -22.66 -0.66
N PRO A 294 13.77 -22.40 -1.82
CA PRO A 294 13.19 -21.09 -2.09
C PRO A 294 12.23 -20.60 -0.99
N LEU A 295 11.34 -21.45 -0.49
CA LEU A 295 10.40 -21.05 0.56
C LEU A 295 11.07 -20.87 1.93
N ALA A 296 12.11 -21.63 2.24
CA ALA A 296 12.92 -21.40 3.44
C ALA A 296 13.63 -20.03 3.39
N ASN A 297 14.19 -19.66 2.24
CA ASN A 297 14.82 -18.35 2.05
C ASN A 297 13.81 -17.19 2.24
N VAL A 298 12.57 -17.36 1.77
CA VAL A 298 11.48 -16.39 1.99
C VAL A 298 11.18 -16.24 3.48
N ALA A 299 11.05 -17.35 4.21
CA ALA A 299 10.83 -17.31 5.66
C ALA A 299 11.98 -16.61 6.39
N ASP A 300 13.23 -17.01 6.10
CA ASP A 300 14.44 -16.42 6.70
C ASP A 300 14.56 -14.91 6.41
N ALA A 301 14.14 -14.46 5.22
CA ALA A 301 14.17 -13.04 4.86
C ALA A 301 13.11 -12.26 5.65
N LEU A 302 11.88 -12.75 5.72
CA LEU A 302 10.79 -12.10 6.47
C LEU A 302 11.10 -12.02 7.97
N GLU A 303 11.62 -13.09 8.57
CA GLU A 303 12.02 -13.09 9.99
C GLU A 303 13.07 -12.03 10.34
N LYS A 304 13.92 -11.67 9.38
CA LYS A 304 14.95 -10.63 9.56
C LYS A 304 14.40 -9.22 9.39
N VAL A 305 13.36 -9.04 8.58
CA VAL A 305 12.69 -7.74 8.38
C VAL A 305 11.81 -7.39 9.57
N ASP A 306 11.21 -8.39 10.24
CA ASP A 306 10.35 -8.18 11.41
C ASP A 306 11.10 -7.87 12.72
N ARG A 307 12.44 -7.88 12.71
CA ARG A 307 13.30 -7.58 13.86
C ARG A 307 13.79 -6.14 13.85
#